data_AF-A0A166EIW2-F1
#
_entry.id   AF-A0A166EIW2-F1
#
_cell.length_a   1.000
_cell.length_b   1.000
_cell.length_c   1.000
_cell.angle_alpha   90.00
_cell.angle_beta   90.00
_cell.angle_gamma   90.00
#
_symmetry.space_group_name_H-M   'P 1'
#
loop_
_entity.id
_entity.type
_entity.pdbx_description
1 polymer ?
#
loop_
_entity_poly.entity_id
_entity_poly.type
_entity_poly.pdbx_seq_one_letter_code
_entity_poly.pdbx_strand_id
1 'polypeptide(L)'
;MTQVVNGLTSKTEMGGPLACLYLLGNPDHYKSHEFKPCYWRNYVQWMGRYVALSHVEDYIFRASKYENVNLYSWMRLAEKNIVSKADSSRAAKAKGTELEEASADIIDDDVCSDSSGETSDSEDEGDNVDDGRGSELLGSKRKTDKGVDISVHMFMPGHPQAKTHYACMRHVNSLRVPMFLGGPLPRRDKGDREEHCLTMLTLFRPFRRGKDLKSDGAAWAEEFEGYSFNDEAEQKMKNFNTKYECTDARDDFRAQRRTEEKGTTFGWTPDHDDGDDQATFIQDGYEDDG
;
A
#
# COMPACT_ATOMS: atom_id res chain seq x y z
N MET A 1 -33.95 -3.62 13.57
CA MET A 1 -32.57 -3.87 13.09
C MET A 1 -32.06 -5.26 13.47
N THR A 2 -32.23 -5.70 14.72
CA THR A 2 -31.82 -7.02 15.22
C THR A 2 -32.40 -8.23 14.46
N GLN A 3 -33.65 -8.18 13.98
CA GLN A 3 -34.23 -9.27 13.18
C GLN A 3 -33.58 -9.45 11.80
N VAL A 4 -33.12 -8.36 11.18
CA VAL A 4 -32.45 -8.41 9.87
C VAL A 4 -31.02 -8.94 10.03
N VAL A 5 -30.32 -8.52 11.08
CA VAL A 5 -28.98 -9.05 11.43
C VAL A 5 -29.07 -10.54 11.74
N ASN A 6 -30.01 -10.99 12.59
CA ASN A 6 -30.21 -12.41 12.89
C ASN A 6 -30.55 -13.24 11.65
N GLY A 7 -31.32 -12.68 10.69
CA GLY A 7 -31.63 -13.34 9.42
C GLY A 7 -30.46 -13.38 8.42
N LEU A 8 -29.46 -12.51 8.57
CA LEU A 8 -28.21 -12.54 7.80
C LEU A 8 -27.21 -13.52 8.44
N THR A 9 -27.08 -13.51 9.77
CA THR A 9 -26.21 -14.43 10.52
C THR A 9 -26.67 -15.89 10.41
N SER A 10 -27.98 -16.15 10.31
CA SER A 10 -28.51 -17.50 10.10
C SER A 10 -28.32 -18.02 8.66
N LYS A 11 -27.84 -17.18 7.73
CA LYS A 11 -27.60 -17.51 6.31
C LYS A 11 -26.13 -17.45 5.93
N THR A 12 -25.25 -17.03 6.84
CA THR A 12 -23.80 -17.13 6.66
C THR A 12 -23.36 -18.56 6.97
N GLU A 13 -23.60 -19.48 6.04
CA GLU A 13 -22.92 -20.76 6.05
C GLU A 13 -21.45 -20.52 5.71
N MET A 14 -20.57 -20.79 6.67
CA MET A 14 -19.15 -20.88 6.39
C MET A 14 -18.97 -22.09 5.48
N GLY A 15 -18.62 -21.86 4.21
CA GLY A 15 -18.47 -22.95 3.25
C GLY A 15 -17.54 -24.03 3.82
N GLY A 16 -17.90 -25.31 3.67
CA GLY A 16 -17.11 -26.44 4.17
C GLY A 16 -15.60 -26.32 3.91
N PRO A 17 -15.14 -25.87 2.72
CA PRO A 17 -13.72 -25.60 2.47
C PRO A 17 -13.09 -24.56 3.41
N LEU A 18 -13.81 -23.49 3.74
CA LEU A 18 -13.36 -22.44 4.65
C LEU A 18 -13.29 -22.95 6.10
N ALA A 19 -14.29 -23.74 6.53
CA ALA A 19 -14.27 -24.38 7.84
C ALA A 19 -13.10 -25.38 7.98
N CYS A 20 -12.85 -26.21 6.96
CA CYS A 20 -11.68 -27.10 6.91
C CYS A 20 -10.36 -26.31 6.93
N LEU A 21 -10.31 -25.15 6.28
CA LEU A 21 -9.14 -24.28 6.27
C LEU A 21 -8.79 -23.79 7.68
N TYR A 22 -9.79 -23.32 8.44
CA TYR A 22 -9.64 -22.91 9.83
C TYR A 22 -9.27 -24.08 10.75
N LEU A 23 -9.90 -25.24 10.59
CA LEU A 23 -9.61 -26.44 11.39
C LEU A 23 -8.17 -26.96 11.15
N LEU A 24 -7.63 -26.74 9.95
CA LEU A 24 -6.23 -27.06 9.62
C LEU A 24 -5.23 -25.96 10.04
N GLY A 25 -5.70 -24.88 10.68
CA GLY A 25 -4.86 -23.77 11.14
C GLY A 25 -4.32 -22.88 10.02
N ASN A 26 -4.90 -22.93 8.82
CA ASN A 26 -4.47 -22.12 7.69
C ASN A 26 -5.05 -20.68 7.79
N PRO A 27 -4.30 -19.65 7.37
CA PRO A 27 -4.79 -18.28 7.36
C PRO A 27 -5.89 -18.08 6.31
N ASP A 28 -6.85 -17.20 6.60
CA ASP A 28 -8.01 -16.84 5.76
C ASP A 28 -7.65 -16.06 4.47
N HIS A 29 -6.38 -16.00 4.09
CA HIS A 29 -5.95 -15.37 2.84
C HIS A 29 -4.62 -15.90 2.34
N TYR A 30 -4.56 -16.16 1.03
CA TYR A 30 -3.30 -16.41 0.32
C TYR A 30 -2.72 -15.09 -0.16
N LYS A 31 -1.63 -14.65 0.45
CA LYS A 31 -0.92 -13.43 0.02
C LYS A 31 0.56 -13.72 -0.13
N SER A 32 1.05 -13.69 -1.36
CA SER A 32 2.49 -13.80 -1.64
C SER A 32 3.26 -12.54 -1.22
N HIS A 33 2.61 -11.36 -1.26
CA HIS A 33 3.27 -10.07 -1.03
C HIS A 33 2.56 -9.21 0.00
N GLU A 34 3.29 -8.53 0.89
CA GLU A 34 2.71 -7.59 1.85
C GLU A 34 2.75 -6.17 1.28
N PHE A 35 1.59 -5.61 0.92
CA PHE A 35 1.49 -4.22 0.47
C PHE A 35 1.55 -3.23 1.64
N LYS A 36 2.45 -2.24 1.56
CA LYS A 36 2.63 -1.19 2.58
C LYS A 36 2.15 0.18 2.07
N PRO A 37 1.16 0.80 2.72
CA PRO A 37 0.73 2.16 2.37
C PRO A 37 1.88 3.16 2.41
N CYS A 38 1.98 4.00 1.39
CA CYS A 38 3.04 5.00 1.22
C CYS A 38 2.43 6.34 0.77
N TYR A 39 2.41 7.32 1.67
CA TYR A 39 1.93 8.68 1.37
C TYR A 39 3.06 9.55 0.79
N TRP A 40 3.45 9.25 -0.46
CA TRP A 40 4.66 9.82 -1.09
C TRP A 40 4.61 11.35 -1.24
N ARG A 41 3.41 11.93 -1.44
CA ARG A 41 3.26 13.39 -1.55
C ARG A 41 3.70 14.12 -0.29
N ASN A 42 3.62 13.52 0.89
CA ASN A 42 4.08 14.15 2.14
C ASN A 42 5.59 14.42 2.10
N TYR A 43 6.36 13.53 1.45
CA TYR A 43 7.82 13.70 1.31
C TYR A 43 8.18 14.77 0.28
N VAL A 44 7.43 14.84 -0.82
CA VAL A 44 7.62 15.87 -1.85
C VAL A 44 7.16 17.24 -1.34
N GLN A 45 6.03 17.31 -0.65
CA GLN A 45 5.50 18.54 -0.07
C GLN A 45 6.35 19.05 1.10
N TRP A 46 6.93 18.15 1.91
CA TRP A 46 7.90 18.54 2.94
C TRP A 46 9.07 19.35 2.36
N MET A 47 9.43 19.13 1.09
CA MET A 47 10.45 19.94 0.41
C MET A 47 9.99 21.38 0.08
N GLY A 48 8.68 21.66 0.15
CA GLY A 48 8.08 22.97 -0.15
C GLY A 48 7.48 23.70 1.05
N ARG A 49 7.08 23.03 2.15
CA ARG A 49 6.61 23.61 3.43
C ARG A 49 6.36 22.51 4.48
N TYR A 50 6.50 22.86 5.76
CA TYR A 50 6.32 21.99 6.94
C TYR A 50 5.02 21.14 6.86
N VAL A 51 5.17 19.82 6.90
CA VAL A 51 4.07 18.85 7.09
C VAL A 51 4.31 18.12 8.41
N ALA A 52 3.23 17.94 9.18
CA ALA A 52 3.25 17.39 10.52
C ALA A 52 3.67 15.91 10.59
N LEU A 53 4.59 15.64 11.52
CA LEU A 53 4.75 14.45 12.36
C LEU A 53 4.27 13.10 11.81
N SER A 54 5.22 12.27 11.36
CA SER A 54 5.40 10.88 11.80
C SER A 54 6.31 10.11 10.82
N HIS A 55 5.97 10.04 9.53
CA HIS A 55 6.67 9.17 8.57
C HIS A 55 7.89 9.81 7.91
N VAL A 56 7.77 11.11 7.59
CA VAL A 56 8.86 11.85 6.92
C VAL A 56 10.04 12.03 7.88
N GLU A 57 9.74 12.31 9.15
CA GLU A 57 10.73 12.45 10.21
C GLU A 57 11.44 11.12 10.49
N ASP A 58 10.73 9.98 10.47
CA ASP A 58 11.34 8.66 10.62
C ASP A 58 12.43 8.44 9.56
N TYR A 59 12.21 8.87 8.31
CA TYR A 59 13.22 8.77 7.25
C TYR A 59 14.35 9.78 7.43
N ILE A 60 14.05 11.05 7.71
CA ILE A 60 15.06 12.12 7.84
C ILE A 60 16.02 11.84 8.99
N PHE A 61 15.46 11.44 10.14
CA PHE A 61 16.20 11.15 11.35
C PHE A 61 16.56 9.67 11.50
N ARG A 62 16.50 8.88 10.42
CA ARG A 62 16.98 7.48 10.42
C ARG A 62 18.41 7.39 10.94
N ALA A 63 18.74 6.29 11.62
CA ALA A 63 20.07 6.03 12.15
C ALA A 63 21.17 6.19 11.08
N SER A 64 22.37 6.60 11.48
CA SER A 64 23.50 6.82 10.55
C SER A 64 23.87 5.57 9.75
N LYS A 65 23.63 4.38 10.31
CA LYS A 65 23.77 3.09 9.61
C LYS A 65 22.96 3.01 8.31
N TYR A 66 21.86 3.75 8.22
CA TYR A 66 20.94 3.74 7.08
C TYR A 66 21.04 5.00 6.22
N GLU A 67 22.12 5.78 6.34
CA GLU A 67 22.30 7.02 5.59
C GLU A 67 22.17 6.85 4.08
N ASN A 68 22.75 5.79 3.52
CA ASN A 68 22.74 5.52 2.09
C ASN A 68 21.45 4.83 1.59
N VAL A 69 20.46 4.62 2.47
CA VAL A 69 19.17 4.02 2.08
C VAL A 69 18.29 5.10 1.46
N ASN A 70 17.87 4.89 0.21
CA ASN A 70 16.89 5.77 -0.45
C ASN A 70 15.48 5.59 0.12
N LEU A 71 14.63 6.57 -0.12
CA LEU A 71 13.29 6.61 0.44
C LEU A 71 12.44 5.41 -0.01
N TYR A 72 12.55 4.99 -1.29
CA TYR A 72 11.83 3.82 -1.80
C TYR A 72 12.13 2.55 -0.98
N SER A 73 13.41 2.27 -0.76
CA SER A 73 13.85 1.11 0.02
C SER A 73 13.46 1.22 1.49
N TRP A 74 13.54 2.43 2.06
CA TRP A 74 13.04 2.68 3.42
C TRP A 74 11.56 2.38 3.55
N MET A 75 10.71 2.93 2.67
CA MET A 75 9.26 2.71 2.72
C MET A 75 8.88 1.23 2.53
N ARG A 76 9.69 0.49 1.76
CA ARG A 76 9.48 -0.94 1.53
C ARG A 76 9.89 -1.80 2.73
N LEU A 77 11.07 -1.51 3.32
CA LEU A 77 11.77 -2.45 4.19
C LEU A 77 11.89 -1.99 5.64
N ALA A 78 11.72 -0.70 5.94
CA ALA A 78 11.81 -0.19 7.29
C ALA A 78 10.66 -0.72 8.16
N GLU A 79 11.00 -1.10 9.38
CA GLU A 79 10.06 -1.48 10.42
C GLU A 79 10.41 -0.69 11.67
N LYS A 80 9.47 0.13 12.11
CA LYS A 80 9.57 0.91 13.34
C LYS A 80 9.13 0.04 14.51
N ASN A 81 9.91 0.08 15.58
CA ASN A 81 9.71 -0.70 16.79
C ASN A 81 9.86 0.19 18.02
N ILE A 82 9.21 -0.21 19.12
CA ILE A 82 9.30 0.46 20.42
C ILE A 82 10.46 -0.15 21.20
N VAL A 83 11.23 0.69 21.89
CA VAL A 83 12.28 0.23 22.81
C VAL A 83 11.61 -0.44 24.00
N SER A 84 11.97 -1.70 24.28
CA SER A 84 11.44 -2.39 25.46
C SER A 84 12.10 -1.88 26.75
N LYS A 85 11.43 -2.09 27.90
CA LYS A 85 12.01 -1.79 29.22
C LYS A 85 13.35 -2.54 29.45
N ALA A 86 13.47 -3.75 28.92
CA ALA A 86 14.68 -4.56 29.00
C ALA A 86 15.82 -4.01 28.11
N ASP A 87 15.49 -3.38 26.99
CA ASP A 87 16.46 -2.79 26.08
C ASP A 87 16.93 -1.42 26.57
N SER A 88 16.02 -0.65 27.18
CA SER A 88 16.34 0.62 27.83
C SER A 88 17.36 0.45 28.96
N SER A 89 17.18 -0.57 29.80
CA SER A 89 18.11 -0.86 30.90
C SER A 89 19.48 -1.36 30.40
N ARG A 90 19.53 -2.13 29.31
CA ARG A 90 20.80 -2.54 28.66
C ARG A 90 21.54 -1.36 28.05
N ALA A 91 20.84 -0.46 27.37
CA ALA A 91 21.43 0.74 26.76
C ALA A 91 21.96 1.72 27.82
N ALA A 92 21.26 1.87 28.96
CA ALA A 92 21.72 2.68 30.10
C ALA A 92 22.99 2.08 30.73
N LYS A 93 23.02 0.75 30.91
CA LYS A 93 24.19 0.02 31.43
C LYS A 93 25.42 0.11 30.52
N ALA A 94 25.22 0.16 29.20
CA ALA A 94 26.30 0.34 28.22
C ALA A 94 26.89 1.76 28.19
N LYS A 95 26.14 2.78 28.61
CA LYS A 95 26.59 4.18 28.63
C LYS A 95 27.19 4.65 29.97
N GLY A 96 27.24 3.78 30.99
CA GLY A 96 27.87 4.12 32.28
C GLY A 96 27.20 5.28 33.02
N THR A 97 25.94 5.57 32.70
CA THR A 97 25.16 6.63 33.33
C THR A 97 24.20 6.02 34.34
N GLU A 98 24.50 6.17 35.64
CA GLU A 98 23.47 6.15 36.68
C GLU A 98 22.66 7.45 36.53
N LEU A 99 21.32 7.39 36.54
CA LEU A 99 20.44 8.46 37.02
C LEU A 99 18.95 8.07 36.96
N GLU A 100 18.20 8.80 37.79
CA GLU A 100 16.90 8.54 38.40
C GLU A 100 15.71 8.21 37.47
N GLU A 101 14.76 7.48 38.06
CA GLU A 101 13.47 7.09 37.48
C GLU A 101 12.64 8.32 37.09
N ALA A 102 12.71 8.72 35.82
CA ALA A 102 11.70 9.59 35.23
C ALA A 102 10.47 8.74 34.88
N SER A 103 9.42 8.85 35.68
CA SER A 103 8.08 8.36 35.37
C SER A 103 7.55 9.09 34.14
N ALA A 104 7.65 8.47 32.97
CA ALA A 104 6.90 8.90 31.81
C ALA A 104 5.51 8.24 31.87
N ASP A 105 4.51 9.05 32.22
CA ASP A 105 3.10 8.69 32.08
C ASP A 105 2.83 8.29 30.62
N ILE A 106 2.45 7.03 30.43
CA ILE A 106 1.99 6.51 29.14
C ILE A 106 0.56 6.99 28.99
N ILE A 107 0.36 8.05 28.22
CA ILE A 107 -0.95 8.36 27.64
C ILE A 107 -1.12 7.39 26.46
N ASP A 108 -1.90 6.34 26.70
CA ASP A 108 -2.39 5.41 25.68
C ASP A 108 -3.50 6.12 24.89
N ASP A 109 -3.12 6.83 23.84
CA ASP A 109 -4.05 7.43 22.87
C ASP A 109 -3.82 6.73 21.53
N ASP A 110 -4.54 5.61 21.34
CA ASP A 110 -5.26 5.23 20.11
C ASP A 110 -5.54 3.70 20.11
N VAL A 111 -6.57 3.28 20.86
CA VAL A 111 -7.27 2.01 20.63
C VAL A 111 -8.51 2.33 19.80
N CYS A 112 -8.44 2.06 18.50
CA CYS A 112 -9.63 1.81 17.71
C CYS A 112 -9.65 0.34 17.30
N SER A 113 -10.21 -0.50 18.17
CA SER A 113 -10.84 -1.74 17.74
C SER A 113 -12.00 -2.05 18.68
N ASP A 114 -13.19 -1.72 18.18
CA ASP A 114 -14.48 -2.23 18.59
C ASP A 114 -14.45 -3.77 18.67
N SER A 115 -14.77 -4.30 19.85
CA SER A 115 -15.63 -5.47 19.96
C SER A 115 -16.13 -5.63 21.40
N SER A 116 -17.44 -5.45 21.56
CA SER A 116 -18.24 -5.68 22.75
C SER A 116 -17.93 -7.03 23.42
N GLY A 117 -17.69 -6.97 24.73
CA GLY A 117 -17.57 -8.15 25.58
C GLY A 117 -18.92 -8.72 26.01
N GLU A 118 -18.92 -10.02 26.28
CA GLU A 118 -19.75 -10.61 27.32
C GLU A 118 -18.85 -11.49 28.19
N THR A 119 -18.88 -11.20 29.48
CA THR A 119 -18.15 -11.85 30.56
C THR A 119 -18.89 -13.09 31.04
N SER A 120 -18.19 -14.19 31.30
CA SER A 120 -18.64 -15.16 32.30
C SER A 120 -17.45 -15.70 33.07
N ASP A 121 -17.52 -15.48 34.38
CA ASP A 121 -16.68 -16.01 35.45
C ASP A 121 -16.72 -17.54 35.53
N SER A 122 -15.59 -18.13 35.90
CA SER A 122 -15.53 -19.19 36.92
C SER A 122 -14.08 -19.51 37.30
N GLU A 123 -13.85 -19.54 38.60
CA GLU A 123 -12.61 -19.84 39.32
C GLU A 123 -12.23 -21.34 39.24
N ASP A 124 -10.96 -21.61 39.60
CA ASP A 124 -10.51 -22.70 40.47
C ASP A 124 -9.66 -23.87 39.89
N GLU A 125 -8.44 -23.93 40.44
CA GLU A 125 -7.58 -25.04 40.90
C GLU A 125 -7.16 -26.22 40.00
N GLY A 126 -5.83 -26.44 40.03
CA GLY A 126 -5.20 -27.75 40.27
C GLY A 126 -5.24 -28.82 39.16
N ASP A 127 -4.09 -29.08 38.53
CA ASP A 127 -3.28 -30.30 38.78
C ASP A 127 -2.29 -30.54 37.62
N ASN A 128 -1.07 -30.94 37.98
CA ASN A 128 -0.03 -31.33 37.04
C ASN A 128 -0.26 -32.78 36.62
N VAL A 129 -0.56 -33.02 35.34
CA VAL A 129 -0.28 -34.32 34.72
C VAL A 129 0.39 -34.10 33.36
N ASP A 130 1.69 -34.43 33.36
CA ASP A 130 2.51 -34.74 32.21
C ASP A 130 1.93 -35.95 31.47
N ASP A 131 1.51 -35.77 30.22
CA ASP A 131 1.52 -36.88 29.26
C ASP A 131 1.76 -36.36 27.84
N GLY A 132 2.91 -36.74 27.30
CA GLY A 132 3.37 -36.30 26.00
C GLY A 132 2.60 -36.97 24.87
N ARG A 133 2.07 -36.15 23.95
CA ARG A 133 2.10 -36.36 22.49
C ARG A 133 1.36 -35.25 21.76
N GLY A 134 2.06 -34.59 20.85
CA GLY A 134 1.44 -34.05 19.64
C GLY A 134 1.54 -32.53 19.46
N SER A 135 2.12 -32.17 18.32
CA SER A 135 1.93 -30.89 17.62
C SER A 135 2.70 -29.69 18.20
N GLU A 136 4.02 -29.70 17.97
CA GLU A 136 4.70 -28.45 17.64
C GLU A 136 3.92 -27.75 16.53
N LEU A 137 3.42 -26.54 16.79
CA LEU A 137 3.23 -25.42 15.84
C LEU A 137 2.15 -24.48 16.40
N LEU A 138 2.57 -23.42 17.08
CA LEU A 138 2.16 -22.02 16.83
C LEU A 138 2.51 -21.15 18.03
N GLY A 139 3.44 -20.24 17.77
CA GLY A 139 3.96 -19.32 18.76
C GLY A 139 5.34 -18.85 18.32
N SER A 140 5.49 -18.37 17.08
CA SER A 140 6.66 -17.57 16.72
C SER A 140 6.60 -16.22 17.44
N LYS A 141 6.72 -16.23 18.77
CA LYS A 141 7.51 -15.22 19.47
C LYS A 141 8.85 -15.27 18.73
N ARG A 142 9.10 -14.28 17.87
CA ARG A 142 10.41 -14.11 17.25
C ARG A 142 11.39 -14.18 18.41
N LYS A 143 12.23 -15.22 18.44
CA LYS A 143 13.38 -15.27 19.35
C LYS A 143 14.08 -13.92 19.11
N THR A 144 14.00 -13.02 20.09
CA THR A 144 14.77 -11.78 20.04
C THR A 144 16.20 -12.23 19.86
N ASP A 145 16.77 -11.96 18.70
CA ASP A 145 18.14 -12.33 18.40
C ASP A 145 19.00 -11.86 19.57
N LYS A 146 19.70 -12.83 20.17
CA LYS A 146 20.55 -12.57 21.32
C LYS A 146 21.60 -11.53 20.89
N GLY A 147 21.46 -10.30 21.37
CA GLY A 147 22.54 -9.30 21.35
C GLY A 147 22.56 -8.33 20.17
N VAL A 148 21.44 -8.04 19.48
CA VAL A 148 21.42 -6.89 18.56
C VAL A 148 21.51 -5.61 19.38
N ASP A 149 22.58 -4.85 19.20
CA ASP A 149 22.71 -3.51 19.76
C ASP A 149 21.64 -2.60 19.14
N ILE A 150 20.57 -2.31 19.89
CA ILE A 150 19.48 -1.46 19.42
C ILE A 150 19.93 -0.01 19.26
N SER A 151 20.99 0.41 19.96
CA SER A 151 21.44 1.80 19.95
C SER A 151 21.85 2.28 18.56
N VAL A 152 22.41 1.38 17.72
CA VAL A 152 22.79 1.70 16.33
C VAL A 152 21.59 1.81 15.38
N HIS A 153 20.39 1.45 15.83
CA HIS A 153 19.13 1.52 15.09
C HIS A 153 18.21 2.67 15.55
N MET A 154 18.58 3.35 16.65
CA MET A 154 17.83 4.48 17.20
C MET A 154 17.80 5.66 16.23
N PHE A 155 16.71 6.42 16.26
CA PHE A 155 16.65 7.67 15.51
C PHE A 155 17.66 8.68 16.04
N MET A 156 18.12 9.56 15.16
CA MET A 156 19.04 10.63 15.51
C MET A 156 18.40 11.66 16.47
N PRO A 157 19.22 12.40 17.23
CA PRO A 157 18.74 13.54 18.00
C PRO A 157 17.95 14.51 17.10
N GLY A 158 16.79 14.96 17.57
CA GLY A 158 15.86 15.80 16.81
C GLY A 158 14.59 15.06 16.35
N HIS A 159 14.59 13.73 16.34
CA HIS A 159 13.34 12.97 16.14
C HIS A 159 12.44 13.04 17.39
N PRO A 160 11.13 13.28 17.26
CA PRO A 160 10.20 13.34 18.40
C PRO A 160 10.20 12.07 19.25
N GLN A 161 10.44 10.92 18.61
CA GLN A 161 10.46 9.60 19.25
C GLN A 161 11.87 9.01 19.36
N ALA A 162 12.93 9.84 19.33
CA ALA A 162 14.32 9.39 19.37
C ALA A 162 14.68 8.54 20.60
N LYS A 163 13.95 8.68 21.71
CA LYS A 163 14.20 7.91 22.95
C LYS A 163 13.37 6.64 23.07
N THR A 164 12.20 6.60 22.42
CA THR A 164 11.19 5.56 22.62
C THR A 164 11.09 4.57 21.48
N HIS A 165 11.56 4.93 20.28
CA HIS A 165 11.45 4.11 19.09
C HIS A 165 12.77 3.98 18.35
N TYR A 166 12.89 2.90 17.58
CA TYR A 166 13.98 2.66 16.64
C TYR A 166 13.43 2.07 15.34
N ALA A 167 14.22 2.12 14.27
CA ALA A 167 13.85 1.53 12.99
C ALA A 167 14.90 0.53 12.53
N CYS A 168 14.45 -0.62 12.03
CA CYS A 168 15.31 -1.62 11.44
C CYS A 168 14.88 -1.94 10.01
N MET A 169 15.85 -2.25 9.16
CA MET A 169 15.62 -2.65 7.78
C MET A 169 15.43 -4.17 7.71
N ARG A 170 14.32 -4.60 7.10
CA ARG A 170 14.11 -6.00 6.75
C ARG A 170 15.06 -6.43 5.63
N HIS A 171 15.19 -7.75 5.49
CA HIS A 171 15.95 -8.35 4.40
C HIS A 171 15.41 -7.91 3.02
N VAL A 172 16.31 -7.65 2.06
CA VAL A 172 15.97 -7.13 0.72
C VAL A 172 14.99 -8.03 -0.05
N ASN A 173 15.02 -9.35 0.20
CA ASN A 173 14.11 -10.34 -0.38
C ASN A 173 12.73 -10.37 0.30
N SER A 174 12.44 -9.47 1.24
CA SER A 174 11.10 -9.35 1.79
C SER A 174 10.11 -9.02 0.67
N LEU A 175 9.05 -9.81 0.55
CA LEU A 175 7.98 -9.66 -0.45
C LEU A 175 7.06 -8.46 -0.12
N ARG A 176 7.62 -7.37 0.41
CA ARG A 176 6.92 -6.13 0.66
C ARG A 176 6.91 -5.25 -0.58
N VAL A 177 5.77 -4.66 -0.87
CA VAL A 177 5.58 -3.77 -2.02
C VAL A 177 4.97 -2.45 -1.54
N PRO A 178 5.63 -1.30 -1.77
CA PRO A 178 5.03 0.00 -1.48
C PRO A 178 3.78 0.23 -2.33
N MET A 179 2.70 0.64 -1.68
CA MET A 179 1.46 1.08 -2.30
C MET A 179 1.41 2.60 -2.22
N PHE A 180 1.68 3.27 -3.33
CA PHE A 180 1.67 4.72 -3.40
C PHE A 180 0.25 5.28 -3.27
N LEU A 181 0.02 6.07 -2.22
CA LEU A 181 -1.21 6.79 -1.91
C LEU A 181 -0.99 8.29 -2.04
N GLY A 182 -2.08 9.04 -2.26
CA GLY A 182 -2.03 10.47 -2.53
C GLY A 182 -2.09 10.84 -4.01
N GLY A 183 -2.50 9.93 -4.89
CA GLY A 183 -2.65 10.18 -6.33
C GLY A 183 -1.58 9.49 -7.19
N PRO A 184 -1.72 9.54 -8.52
CA PRO A 184 -0.81 8.88 -9.45
C PRO A 184 0.59 9.49 -9.36
N LEU A 185 1.63 8.64 -9.49
CA LEU A 185 2.99 9.11 -9.68
C LEU A 185 3.11 9.87 -11.01
N PRO A 186 3.91 10.95 -11.10
CA PRO A 186 4.10 11.66 -12.36
C PRO A 186 4.61 10.73 -13.45
N ARG A 187 4.15 10.94 -14.68
CA ARG A 187 4.57 10.13 -15.82
C ARG A 187 5.89 10.64 -16.38
N ARG A 188 6.66 9.75 -17.01
CA ARG A 188 7.90 10.14 -17.67
C ARG A 188 7.64 10.84 -19.01
N ASP A 189 6.60 10.40 -19.71
CA ASP A 189 6.28 10.75 -21.10
C ASP A 189 5.27 11.89 -21.24
N LYS A 190 4.41 12.12 -20.24
CA LYS A 190 3.35 13.13 -20.25
C LYS A 190 3.35 13.95 -18.96
N GLY A 191 2.98 15.23 -19.04
CA GLY A 191 2.84 16.12 -17.89
C GLY A 191 4.10 16.91 -17.57
N ASP A 192 4.25 17.32 -16.30
CA ASP A 192 5.36 18.15 -15.86
C ASP A 192 6.64 17.33 -15.64
N ARG A 193 7.66 17.62 -16.45
CA ARG A 193 8.98 16.98 -16.38
C ARG A 193 9.70 17.29 -15.07
N GLU A 194 9.55 18.51 -14.54
CA GLU A 194 10.19 18.90 -13.29
C GLU A 194 9.57 18.13 -12.11
N GLU A 195 8.24 17.96 -12.08
CA GLU A 195 7.56 17.16 -11.05
C GLU A 195 8.00 15.68 -11.10
N HIS A 196 8.15 15.12 -12.30
CA HIS A 196 8.67 13.76 -12.48
C HIS A 196 10.10 13.63 -11.94
N CYS A 197 11.01 14.51 -12.36
CA CYS A 197 12.42 14.47 -11.94
C CYS A 197 12.55 14.65 -10.42
N LEU A 198 11.85 15.63 -9.85
CA LEU A 198 11.72 15.85 -8.41
C LEU A 198 11.27 14.58 -7.69
N THR A 199 10.20 13.94 -8.16
CA THR A 199 9.63 12.75 -7.52
C THR A 199 10.59 11.57 -7.58
N MET A 200 11.23 11.31 -8.73
CA MET A 200 12.16 10.19 -8.88
C MET A 200 13.45 10.40 -8.07
N LEU A 201 13.98 11.62 -8.01
CA LEU A 201 15.10 11.96 -7.12
C LEU A 201 14.71 11.72 -5.65
N THR A 202 13.55 12.20 -5.23
CA THR A 202 13.06 12.01 -3.86
C THR A 202 12.93 10.52 -3.50
N LEU A 203 12.48 9.68 -4.43
CA LEU A 203 12.31 8.24 -4.15
C LEU A 203 13.63 7.48 -4.15
N PHE A 204 14.55 7.79 -5.06
CA PHE A 204 15.69 6.92 -5.37
C PHE A 204 17.07 7.47 -5.00
N ARG A 205 17.22 8.78 -4.77
CA ARG A 205 18.44 9.38 -4.23
C ARG A 205 18.31 9.51 -2.70
N PRO A 206 19.25 8.95 -1.92
CA PRO A 206 19.23 9.12 -0.46
C PRO A 206 19.37 10.59 -0.07
N PHE A 207 18.56 11.04 0.88
CA PHE A 207 18.61 12.41 1.38
C PHE A 207 18.24 12.49 2.87
N ARG A 208 18.65 13.56 3.53
CA ARG A 208 18.14 14.00 4.84
C ARG A 208 17.56 15.41 4.77
N ARG A 209 18.03 16.22 3.82
CA ARG A 209 17.60 17.60 3.59
C ARG A 209 17.33 17.81 2.10
N GLY A 210 16.46 18.76 1.76
CA GLY A 210 16.16 19.07 0.35
C GLY A 210 17.40 19.49 -0.46
N LYS A 211 18.37 20.14 0.19
CA LYS A 211 19.67 20.51 -0.41
C LYS A 211 20.52 19.32 -0.86
N ASP A 212 20.29 18.13 -0.30
CA ASP A 212 21.02 16.92 -0.70
C ASP A 212 20.54 16.42 -2.07
N LEU A 213 19.32 16.79 -2.47
CA LEU A 213 18.71 16.37 -3.72
C LEU A 213 18.98 17.34 -4.86
N LYS A 214 19.18 18.63 -4.58
CA LYS A 214 19.31 19.68 -5.60
C LYS A 214 20.05 20.90 -5.08
N SER A 215 20.94 21.43 -5.92
CA SER A 215 21.68 22.67 -5.65
C SER A 215 20.79 23.92 -5.77
N ASP A 216 21.12 24.95 -4.99
CA ASP A 216 20.39 26.22 -5.01
C ASP A 216 20.42 26.83 -6.43
N GLY A 217 19.25 26.95 -7.07
CA GLY A 217 19.09 27.55 -8.40
C GLY A 217 19.16 26.62 -9.62
N ALA A 218 19.52 25.34 -9.45
CA ALA A 218 19.50 24.37 -10.56
C ALA A 218 18.07 24.06 -11.04
N ALA A 219 17.89 23.36 -12.16
CA ALA A 219 16.61 22.72 -12.51
C ALA A 219 16.54 21.28 -11.95
N TRP A 220 15.34 20.73 -11.69
CA TRP A 220 15.25 19.33 -11.25
C TRP A 220 15.61 18.35 -12.36
N ALA A 221 15.32 18.69 -13.62
CA ALA A 221 15.70 17.88 -14.78
C ALA A 221 17.22 17.72 -14.92
N GLU A 222 17.98 18.81 -14.78
CA GLU A 222 19.44 18.80 -14.88
C GLU A 222 20.08 17.92 -13.80
N GLU A 223 19.62 18.06 -12.55
CA GLU A 223 20.12 17.28 -11.42
C GLU A 223 19.72 15.79 -11.53
N PHE A 224 18.56 15.50 -12.12
CA PHE A 224 18.14 14.13 -12.42
C PHE A 224 19.02 13.49 -13.49
N GLU A 225 19.37 14.22 -14.55
CA GLU A 225 20.24 13.71 -15.63
C GLU A 225 21.69 13.58 -15.19
N GLY A 226 22.15 14.45 -14.29
CA GLY A 226 23.49 14.35 -13.70
C GLY A 226 23.65 13.25 -12.65
N TYR A 227 22.56 12.72 -12.08
CA TYR A 227 22.61 11.68 -11.06
C TYR A 227 22.61 10.28 -11.67
N SER A 228 23.61 9.47 -11.33
CA SER A 228 23.69 8.07 -11.74
C SER A 228 22.84 7.18 -10.83
N PHE A 229 21.70 6.71 -11.34
CA PHE A 229 20.87 5.74 -10.65
C PHE A 229 21.44 4.32 -10.78
N ASN A 230 21.08 3.43 -9.86
CA ASN A 230 21.41 2.02 -10.00
C ASN A 230 20.37 1.28 -10.86
N ASP A 231 20.76 0.14 -11.43
CA ASP A 231 19.91 -0.67 -12.31
C ASP A 231 18.55 -1.02 -11.69
N GLU A 232 18.52 -1.27 -10.37
CA GLU A 232 17.27 -1.57 -9.65
C GLU A 232 16.33 -0.37 -9.62
N ALA A 233 16.83 0.84 -9.39
CA ALA A 233 16.05 2.07 -9.42
C ALA A 233 15.56 2.37 -10.85
N GLU A 234 16.43 2.27 -11.85
CA GLU A 234 16.05 2.48 -13.25
C GLU A 234 14.96 1.51 -13.70
N GLN A 235 15.10 0.23 -13.34
CA GLN A 235 14.09 -0.79 -13.64
C GLN A 235 12.75 -0.47 -12.94
N LYS A 236 12.77 0.00 -11.69
CA LYS A 236 11.54 0.43 -10.99
C LYS A 236 10.90 1.64 -11.65
N MET A 237 11.69 2.65 -12.04
CA MET A 237 11.18 3.82 -12.76
C MET A 237 10.53 3.42 -14.09
N LYS A 238 11.15 2.49 -14.82
CA LYS A 238 10.56 1.90 -16.04
C LYS A 238 9.23 1.21 -15.73
N ASN A 239 9.19 0.38 -14.69
CA ASN A 239 7.98 -0.34 -14.28
C ASN A 239 6.85 0.62 -13.85
N PHE A 240 7.16 1.77 -13.24
CA PHE A 240 6.17 2.79 -12.92
C PHE A 240 5.50 3.32 -14.19
N ASN A 241 6.25 3.52 -15.28
CA ASN A 241 5.70 3.98 -16.55
C ASN A 241 4.85 2.91 -17.25
N THR A 242 5.24 1.64 -17.15
CA THR A 242 4.51 0.51 -17.77
C THR A 242 3.04 0.46 -17.36
N LYS A 243 2.70 0.79 -16.11
CA LYS A 243 1.30 0.87 -15.67
C LYS A 243 0.49 1.87 -16.51
N TYR A 244 1.08 3.01 -16.84
CA TYR A 244 0.43 4.03 -17.66
C TYR A 244 0.35 3.58 -19.12
N GLU A 245 1.40 2.98 -19.67
CA GLU A 245 1.40 2.42 -21.03
C GLU A 245 0.27 1.38 -21.21
N CYS A 246 0.09 0.47 -20.25
CA CYS A 246 -1.00 -0.51 -20.30
C CYS A 246 -2.39 0.14 -20.19
N THR A 247 -2.51 1.21 -19.39
CA THR A 247 -3.77 1.93 -19.22
C THR A 247 -4.15 2.69 -20.49
N ASP A 248 -3.19 3.41 -21.06
CA ASP A 248 -3.34 4.14 -22.33
C ASP A 248 -3.69 3.17 -23.45
N ALA A 249 -2.95 2.06 -23.62
CA ALA A 249 -3.22 1.07 -24.66
C ALA A 249 -4.64 0.47 -24.57
N ARG A 250 -5.13 0.20 -23.35
CA ARG A 250 -6.50 -0.26 -23.11
C ARG A 250 -7.52 0.79 -23.51
N ASP A 251 -7.28 2.04 -23.15
CA ASP A 251 -8.23 3.12 -23.38
C ASP A 251 -8.24 3.55 -24.86
N ASP A 252 -7.09 3.50 -25.54
CA ASP A 252 -6.96 3.67 -26.99
C ASP A 252 -7.73 2.59 -27.75
N PHE A 253 -7.58 1.32 -27.36
CA PHE A 253 -8.36 0.22 -27.95
C PHE A 253 -9.87 0.39 -27.74
N ARG A 254 -10.29 0.86 -26.55
CA ARG A 254 -11.70 1.18 -26.27
C ARG A 254 -12.22 2.33 -27.12
N ALA A 255 -11.41 3.36 -27.36
CA ALA A 255 -11.76 4.50 -28.20
C ALA A 255 -11.89 4.09 -29.68
N GLN A 256 -10.99 3.23 -30.16
CA GLN A 256 -11.06 2.66 -31.52
C GLN A 256 -12.37 1.90 -31.74
N ARG A 257 -12.73 0.97 -30.83
CA ARG A 257 -14.00 0.23 -30.94
C ARG A 257 -15.25 1.12 -30.95
N ARG A 258 -15.28 2.18 -30.13
CA ARG A 258 -16.40 3.14 -30.15
C ARG A 258 -16.49 3.93 -31.45
N THR A 259 -15.36 4.15 -32.12
CA THR A 259 -15.30 4.87 -33.40
C THR A 259 -15.75 3.95 -34.54
N GLU A 260 -15.32 2.69 -34.52
CA GLU A 260 -15.77 1.64 -35.45
C GLU A 260 -17.28 1.36 -35.33
N GLU A 261 -17.81 1.27 -34.10
CA GLU A 261 -19.25 1.09 -33.84
C GLU A 261 -20.08 2.26 -34.41
N LYS A 262 -19.59 3.50 -34.31
CA LYS A 262 -20.23 4.69 -34.92
C LYS A 262 -20.09 4.74 -36.45
N GLY A 263 -19.04 4.16 -37.01
CA GLY A 263 -18.83 4.04 -38.45
C GLY A 263 -19.68 2.93 -39.11
N THR A 264 -20.11 1.94 -38.33
CA THR A 264 -20.85 0.76 -38.82
C THR A 264 -22.39 0.95 -38.81
N THR A 265 -22.90 2.06 -38.27
CA THR A 265 -24.35 2.38 -38.21
C THR A 265 -24.92 3.07 -39.46
N PHE A 266 -24.38 2.80 -40.66
CA PHE A 266 -24.95 3.30 -41.93
C PHE A 266 -25.10 2.15 -42.94
N GLY A 267 -26.12 1.32 -42.75
CA GLY A 267 -26.36 0.14 -43.58
C GLY A 267 -27.65 -0.62 -43.30
N TRP A 268 -28.70 0.07 -42.84
CA TRP A 268 -30.07 -0.43 -42.97
C TRP A 268 -30.73 0.40 -44.07
N THR A 269 -30.54 -0.01 -45.32
CA THR A 269 -31.42 0.39 -46.42
C THR A 269 -32.72 -0.42 -46.27
N PRO A 270 -33.90 0.21 -46.14
CA PRO A 270 -35.16 -0.51 -46.28
C PRO A 270 -35.20 -1.09 -47.70
N ASP A 271 -35.38 -2.40 -47.81
CA ASP A 271 -35.50 -3.09 -49.09
C ASP A 271 -36.54 -2.40 -49.97
N HIS A 272 -36.11 -1.99 -51.16
CA HIS A 272 -36.97 -1.56 -52.24
C HIS A 272 -37.58 -2.84 -52.83
N ASP A 273 -38.83 -3.11 -52.47
CA ASP A 273 -39.64 -4.21 -53.01
C ASP A 273 -40.25 -3.75 -54.34
N ASP A 274 -39.56 -4.05 -55.45
CA ASP A 274 -40.09 -3.98 -56.81
C ASP A 274 -40.15 -5.40 -57.38
N GLY A 275 -41.35 -5.95 -57.56
CA GLY A 275 -41.53 -7.26 -58.19
C GLY A 275 -42.95 -7.80 -58.24
N ASP A 276 -43.80 -7.17 -59.06
CA ASP A 276 -44.87 -7.79 -59.87
C ASP A 276 -45.70 -8.96 -59.29
N ASP A 277 -46.94 -8.65 -58.90
CA ASP A 277 -48.07 -9.58 -58.99
C ASP A 277 -49.18 -8.97 -59.84
N GLN A 278 -49.23 -9.35 -61.12
CA GLN A 278 -50.42 -9.18 -61.94
C GLN A 278 -51.46 -10.22 -61.52
N ALA A 279 -52.55 -9.77 -60.90
CA ALA A 279 -53.79 -10.53 -60.82
C ALA A 279 -54.98 -9.61 -61.14
N THR A 280 -55.64 -9.97 -62.23
CA THR A 280 -56.86 -9.39 -62.80
C THR A 280 -57.99 -9.25 -61.79
N PHE A 281 -58.65 -8.09 -61.75
CA PHE A 281 -60.05 -8.02 -61.30
C PHE A 281 -60.87 -7.11 -62.21
N ILE A 282 -61.93 -7.71 -62.74
CA ILE A 282 -62.94 -7.17 -63.64
C ILE A 282 -63.70 -6.05 -62.93
N GLN A 283 -63.82 -4.89 -63.55
CA GLN A 283 -64.68 -3.80 -63.06
C GLN A 283 -65.92 -3.75 -63.95
N ASP A 284 -66.93 -4.53 -63.55
CA ASP A 284 -68.29 -4.39 -64.03
C ASP A 284 -68.97 -3.23 -63.29
N GLY A 285 -69.60 -2.33 -64.06
CA GLY A 285 -70.94 -1.86 -63.73
C GLY A 285 -71.12 -0.43 -63.20
N TYR A 286 -71.80 0.34 -64.05
CA TYR A 286 -72.81 1.37 -63.75
C TYR A 286 -72.38 2.83 -63.54
N GLU A 287 -72.54 3.58 -64.64
CA GLU A 287 -73.11 4.93 -64.67
C GLU A 287 -74.47 4.96 -63.95
N ASP A 288 -74.75 5.99 -63.14
CA ASP A 288 -76.04 6.69 -63.16
C ASP A 288 -75.96 8.03 -62.40
N ASP A 289 -76.76 8.97 -62.90
CA ASP A 289 -76.81 10.41 -62.75
C ASP A 289 -77.23 10.96 -61.36
N GLY A 290 -76.89 12.24 -61.13
CA GLY A 290 -77.50 13.07 -60.07
C GLY A 290 -76.67 14.25 -59.61
#